data_AF-A0A846PJ67-F1
#
_entry.id   AF-A0A846PJ67-F1
#
_cell.length_a   1.000
_cell.length_b   1.000
_cell.length_c   1.000
_cell.angle_alpha   90.00
_cell.angle_beta   90.00
_cell.angle_gamma   90.00
#
_symmetry.space_group_name_H-M   'P 1'
#
loop_
_entity.id
_entity.type
_entity.pdbx_description
1 polymer ?
#
loop_
_entity_poly.entity_id
_entity_poly.type
_entity_poly.pdbx_seq_one_letter_code
_entity_poly.pdbx_strand_id
1 'polypeptide(L)' 'MSEEELIKLGFDKQVEGGTGCTYYYYTLYITSGLSFITQANDEIENGEWVVEIFESSEIKFKDIKSLTELINILNQNKDE' A
#
# COMPACT_ATOMS: atom_id res chain seq x y z
N MET A 1 10.30 3.44 0.38
CA MET A 1 9.67 2.81 1.56
C MET A 1 10.07 1.34 1.65
N SER A 2 10.12 0.75 2.84
CA SER A 2 10.48 -0.66 3.10
C SER A 2 9.25 -1.55 3.38
N GLU A 3 9.42 -2.86 3.22
CA GLU A 3 8.38 -3.86 3.51
C GLU A 3 8.00 -3.89 5.00
N GLU A 4 8.98 -3.72 5.90
CA GLU A 4 8.75 -3.68 7.35
C GLU A 4 7.89 -2.48 7.77
N GLU A 5 8.08 -1.33 7.13
CA GLU A 5 7.28 -0.13 7.39
C GLU A 5 5.82 -0.31 6.96
N LEU A 6 5.57 -0.94 5.80
CA LEU A 6 4.23 -1.25 5.32
C LEU A 6 3.48 -2.18 6.28
N ILE A 7 4.15 -3.24 6.74
CA ILE A 7 3.58 -4.20 7.72
C ILE A 7 3.25 -3.47 9.03
N LYS A 8 4.13 -2.59 9.52
CA LYS A 8 3.88 -1.79 10.73
C LYS A 8 2.69 -0.83 10.59
N LEU A 9 2.40 -0.35 9.38
CA LEU A 9 1.22 0.47 9.09
C LEU A 9 -0.08 -0.34 8.94
N GLY A 10 -0.02 -1.67 9.01
CA GLY A 10 -1.18 -2.54 8.89
C GLY A 10 -1.54 -2.92 7.46
N PHE A 11 -0.62 -2.79 6.51
CA PHE A 11 -0.83 -3.34 5.17
C PHE A 11 -0.83 -4.87 5.21
N ASP A 12 -1.79 -5.45 4.50
CA ASP A 12 -1.90 -6.89 4.30
C ASP A 12 -1.15 -7.31 3.03
N LYS A 13 -0.38 -8.38 3.13
CA LYS A 13 0.31 -9.00 1.99
C LYS A 13 -0.70 -9.78 1.15
N GLN A 14 -0.83 -9.41 -0.12
CA GLN A 14 -1.56 -10.16 -1.13
C GLN A 14 -0.55 -10.97 -1.95
N VAL A 15 -0.79 -12.27 -2.09
CA VAL A 15 0.02 -13.14 -2.94
C VAL A 15 -0.84 -13.56 -4.12
N GLU A 16 -0.41 -13.19 -5.32
CA GLU A 16 -1.10 -13.50 -6.56
C GLU A 16 -0.19 -14.27 -7.52
N GLY A 17 -0.82 -14.98 -8.44
CA GLY A 17 -0.14 -15.76 -9.46
C GLY A 17 -0.51 -17.23 -9.46
N GLY A 18 0.01 -17.95 -10.46
CA GLY A 18 -0.29 -19.35 -10.74
C GLY A 18 0.97 -20.17 -10.98
N THR A 19 0.86 -21.29 -11.70
CA THR A 19 2.01 -22.12 -12.08
C THR A 19 2.98 -21.35 -12.98
N GLY A 20 4.02 -20.76 -12.38
CA GLY A 20 5.19 -20.22 -13.09
C GLY A 20 5.58 -18.79 -12.69
N CYS A 21 4.62 -17.98 -12.25
CA CYS A 21 4.89 -16.62 -11.76
C CYS A 21 4.01 -16.38 -10.53
N THR A 22 4.65 -16.23 -9.38
CA THR A 22 4.00 -15.79 -8.13
C THR A 22 4.62 -14.46 -7.76
N TYR A 23 3.79 -13.43 -7.68
CA TYR A 23 4.17 -12.10 -7.22
C TYR A 23 3.33 -11.75 -5.98
N TYR A 24 3.73 -10.71 -5.28
CA TYR A 24 3.02 -10.21 -4.13
C TYR A 24 3.07 -8.69 -4.08
N TYR A 25 2.06 -8.13 -3.43
CA TYR A 25 1.94 -6.69 -3.18
C TYR A 25 1.26 -6.49 -1.84
N TYR A 26 1.10 -5.23 -1.45
CA TYR A 26 0.54 -4.84 -0.17
C TYR A 26 -0.70 -3.98 -0.38
N THR A 27 -1.74 -4.24 0.42
CA THR A 27 -2.99 -3.46 0.41
C THR A 27 -3.34 -3.00 1.80
N LEU A 28 -3.89 -1.79 1.93
CA LEU A 28 -4.49 -1.32 3.17
C LEU A 28 -5.91 -0.83 2.90
N TYR A 29 -6.89 -1.49 3.51
CA TYR A 29 -8.28 -1.07 3.45
C TYR A 29 -8.55 0.02 4.48
N ILE A 30 -9.08 1.18 4.05
CA ILE A 30 -9.50 2.25 4.96
C ILE A 30 -11.03 2.22 5.13
N THR A 31 -11.77 2.31 4.03
CA THR A 31 -13.24 2.26 4.00
C THR A 31 -13.75 1.88 2.60
N SER A 32 -15.06 1.74 2.45
CA SER A 32 -15.68 1.51 1.13
C SER A 32 -15.31 2.64 0.17
N GLY A 33 -14.64 2.31 -0.94
CA GLY A 33 -14.18 3.27 -1.94
C GLY A 33 -12.83 3.94 -1.64
N LEU A 34 -12.16 3.58 -0.54
CA LEU A 34 -10.81 4.06 -0.24
C LEU A 34 -9.93 2.93 0.33
N SER A 35 -8.98 2.51 -0.49
CA SER A 35 -7.91 1.58 -0.11
C SER A 35 -6.61 2.00 -0.77
N PHE A 36 -5.51 1.64 -0.13
CA PHE A 36 -4.17 1.81 -0.67
C PHE A 36 -3.64 0.50 -1.23
N ILE A 37 -2.77 0.59 -2.22
CA ILE A 37 -2.12 -0.54 -2.88
C ILE A 37 -0.67 -0.19 -3.21
N THR A 38 0.23 -1.17 -3.20
CA THR A 38 1.59 -1.03 -3.74
C THR A 38 1.71 -1.60 -5.14
N GLN A 39 2.78 -1.27 -5.86
CA GLN A 39 3.20 -2.10 -7.01
C GLN A 39 3.48 -3.55 -6.58
N ALA A 40 3.58 -4.46 -7.55
CA ALA A 40 4.02 -5.83 -7.29
C ALA A 40 5.53 -5.88 -6.96
N ASN A 41 5.95 -6.92 -6.25
CA ASN A 41 7.34 -7.07 -5.79
C ASN A 41 8.35 -7.20 -6.95
N ASP A 42 7.91 -7.68 -8.10
CA ASP A 42 8.67 -7.82 -9.34
C ASP A 42 8.68 -6.55 -10.21
N GLU A 43 7.91 -5.53 -9.82
CA GLU A 43 7.85 -4.20 -10.44
C GLU A 43 8.56 -3.13 -9.60
N ILE A 44 9.17 -3.50 -8.47
CA ILE A 44 9.88 -2.55 -7.60
C ILE A 44 11.08 -1.96 -8.34
N GLU A 45 11.10 -0.63 -8.43
CA GLU A 45 12.27 0.13 -8.90
C GLU A 45 13.14 0.56 -7.72
N ASN A 46 14.46 0.38 -7.83
CA ASN A 46 15.45 0.81 -6.84
C ASN A 46 15.27 0.24 -5.42
N GLY A 47 14.53 -0.86 -5.26
CA GLY A 47 14.25 -1.46 -3.97
C GLY A 47 13.27 -0.66 -3.10
N GLU A 48 12.55 0.31 -3.68
CA GLU A 48 11.63 1.16 -2.94
C GLU A 48 10.17 0.81 -3.21
N TRP A 49 9.41 0.54 -2.15
CA TRP A 49 7.96 0.46 -2.23
C TRP A 49 7.35 1.84 -2.45
N VAL A 50 6.36 1.91 -3.34
CA VAL A 50 5.50 3.07 -3.56
C VAL A 50 4.08 2.64 -3.28
N VAL A 51 3.34 3.49 -2.56
CA VAL A 51 1.92 3.28 -2.26
C VAL A 51 1.10 4.25 -3.07
N GLU A 52 0.00 3.77 -3.64
CA GLU A 52 -0.97 4.55 -4.41
C GLU A 52 -2.37 4.32 -3.84
N ILE A 53 -3.31 5.20 -4.18
CA ILE A 53 -4.72 4.94 -3.92
C ILE A 53 -5.20 3.95 -5.00
N PHE A 54 -5.90 2.89 -4.59
CA PHE A 54 -6.43 1.90 -5.53
C PHE A 54 -7.33 2.60 -6.57
N GLU A 55 -7.12 2.33 -7.86
CA GLU A 55 -7.74 3.01 -9.01
C GLU A 55 -7.40 4.51 -9.18
N SER A 56 -6.38 5.04 -8.50
CA SER A 56 -5.91 6.43 -8.62
C SER A 56 -4.39 6.53 -8.53
N SER A 57 -3.73 6.12 -9.62
CA SER A 57 -2.25 6.00 -9.71
C SER A 57 -1.49 7.33 -9.80
N GLU A 58 -2.20 8.46 -9.92
CA GLU A 58 -1.62 9.80 -10.01
C GLU A 58 -1.06 10.29 -8.67
N ILE A 59 -1.55 9.74 -7.55
CA ILE A 59 -1.13 10.09 -6.20
C ILE A 59 -0.24 8.97 -5.65
N LYS A 60 1.07 9.26 -5.57
CA LYS A 60 2.10 8.30 -5.15
C LYS A 60 2.77 8.72 -3.85
N PHE A 61 2.75 7.86 -2.85
CA PHE A 61 3.48 8.02 -1.59
C PHE A 61 4.78 7.20 -1.65
N LYS A 62 5.91 7.90 -1.65
CA LYS A 62 7.27 7.30 -1.63
C LYS A 62 7.91 7.34 -0.25
N ASP A 63 7.40 8.23 0.61
CA ASP A 63 7.86 8.49 1.98
C ASP A 63 6.84 7.95 2.99
N ILE A 64 7.34 7.26 4.02
CA ILE A 64 6.50 6.62 5.04
C ILE A 64 5.81 7.64 5.93
N LYS A 65 6.46 8.78 6.22
CA LYS A 65 5.95 9.78 7.15
C LYS A 65 4.67 10.41 6.59
N SER A 66 4.71 10.83 5.32
CA SER A 66 3.56 11.44 4.64
C SER A 66 2.36 10.48 4.53
N LEU A 67 2.63 9.20 4.24
CA LEU A 67 1.59 8.17 4.21
C LEU A 67 0.98 7.94 5.60
N THR A 68 1.83 7.84 6.62
CA THR A 68 1.40 7.67 8.03
C THR A 68 0.51 8.80 8.49
N GLU A 69 0.89 10.05 8.20
CA GLU A 69 0.11 11.24 8.54
C GLU A 69 -1.28 11.20 7.88
N LEU A 70 -1.37 10.86 6.60
CA LEU A 70 -2.65 10.74 5.91
C LEU A 70 -3.53 9.61 6.49
N ILE A 71 -2.97 8.42 6.70
CA ILE A 71 -3.71 7.29 7.28
C ILE A 71 -4.27 7.68 8.66
N ASN A 72 -3.48 8.36 9.49
CA ASN A 72 -3.94 8.84 10.79
C ASN A 72 -5.09 9.84 10.66
N ILE A 73 -5.00 10.80 9.73
CA ILE A 73 -6.10 11.75 9.46
C ILE A 73 -7.37 11.00 9.05
N LEU A 74 -7.26 10.04 8.13
CA LEU A 74 -8.40 9.26 7.66
C LEU A 74 -9.05 8.45 8.79
N ASN A 75 -8.24 7.75 9.59
CA ASN A 75 -8.72 6.94 10.70
C ASN A 75 -9.35 7.78 11.83
N GLN A 76 -8.84 8.99 12.09
CA GLN A 76 -9.41 9.91 13.08
C GLN A 76 -10.78 10.48 12.68
N ASN A 77 -11.08 10.51 11.38
CA ASN A 77 -12.31 11.07 10.82
C ASN A 77 -13.26 9.98 10.27
N LYS A 78 -12.99 8.72 10.60
CA LYS A 78 -13.83 7.58 10.23
C LYS A 78 -14.85 7.33 11.35
N ASP A 79 -16.14 7.36 11.00
CA ASP A 79 -17.21 6.89 11.89
C ASP A 79 -17.15 5.35 12.03
N GLU A 80 -17.46 4.82 13.22
CA GLU A 80 -17.46 3.37 13.50
C GLU A 80 -18.43 2.57 12.62
#